data_AF-B0W154-F1
#
_entry.id   AF-B0W154-F1
#
_cell.length_a   1.000
_cell.length_b   1.000
_cell.length_c   1.000
_cell.angle_alpha   90.00
_cell.angle_beta   90.00
_cell.angle_gamma   90.00
#
_symmetry.space_group_name_H-M   'P 1'
#
loop_
_entity.id
_entity.type
_entity.pdbx_description
1 polymer ?
#
loop_
_entity_poly.entity_id
_entity_poly.type
_entity_poly.pdbx_seq_one_letter_code
_entity_poly.pdbx_strand_id
1 'polypeptide(L)'
;MTNFHSEFDAKCGRGYATLMNQIRSQFGEEFGMLLDVTLYRDYALKQRDIFDIPEQGKCDEVAAKLRQQGNRLYMAKKYEEALKKYNESLCFAEAGSEQVGMGFANRSAVYHEQGEFEFALANIALARKHNYPANLMPKLLARERSCRDKLDDGQSKGTGPFPRMDLNVSVNPKIPCVADGIRMKVYDEFGRGMFAERDFQAGAVILDEKAALAITTLETRYSHCGRCVKQLTYSLIPCSGCVSTLYCSEECLREDERFAHRFECAIADKIRNVLEYSSIVGPKLFFYGLTLFGDDLQAMMDYCKGASARGVGDPFKLDLRNNDRLEQFKELQKAGVHHITEVDHAYRISAAAMYVVFMKHPLVQQIVKTEAQREFMLHTFLKYIRNSIASMLDWREGGIAGPTVSMLPLLGTLCNHSCDPNAVFGIHSGRFKLAVIRPIRQGEQITSSYGPTWWEPNPDYDCTYKCRCPVCKHGGANWKLNEQELPTAAVKHLTVIRKGLEAETGVNKADLLNMAQQFVNRYAQYHLSYVFSAVLKAYRLFMIVGMFRAERNQERAQAMAALEENV
;
A
#
# COMPACT_ATOMS: atom_id res chain seq x y z
N MET A 1 -3.51 20.30 -10.69
CA MET A 1 -2.53 19.73 -9.75
C MET A 1 -1.98 20.87 -8.90
N THR A 2 -2.38 20.97 -7.64
CA THR A 2 -1.76 21.90 -6.70
C THR A 2 -0.57 21.19 -6.06
N ASN A 3 0.65 21.60 -6.42
CA ASN A 3 1.89 21.07 -5.84
C ASN A 3 1.86 21.33 -4.32
N PHE A 4 1.79 20.25 -3.54
CA PHE A 4 1.70 20.28 -2.07
C PHE A 4 3.04 20.51 -1.36
N HIS A 5 4.11 20.64 -2.14
CA HIS A 5 5.46 20.80 -1.63
C HIS A 5 5.57 22.14 -0.88
N SER A 6 5.99 22.09 0.39
CA SER A 6 6.52 23.29 1.04
C SER A 6 7.69 23.85 0.20
N GLU A 7 8.02 25.13 0.33
CA GLU A 7 9.22 25.69 -0.33
C GLU A 7 10.50 24.90 0.00
N PHE A 8 10.53 24.22 1.15
CA PHE A 8 11.60 23.30 1.51
C PHE A 8 11.52 21.96 0.75
N ASP A 9 10.33 21.37 0.61
CA ASP A 9 10.13 20.18 -0.24
C ASP A 9 10.42 20.47 -1.72
N ALA A 10 10.32 21.72 -2.18
CA ALA A 10 10.78 22.09 -3.52
C ALA A 10 12.32 22.09 -3.67
N LYS A 11 13.06 22.13 -2.54
CA LYS A 11 14.53 22.06 -2.50
C LYS A 11 15.03 20.64 -2.19
N CYS A 12 14.34 19.89 -1.33
CA CYS A 12 14.63 18.51 -0.94
C CYS A 12 13.89 17.50 -1.85
N GLY A 13 14.61 16.56 -2.46
CA GLY A 13 14.02 15.54 -3.36
C GLY A 13 14.80 15.40 -4.66
N ARG A 14 15.61 16.41 -4.99
CA ARG A 14 16.35 16.48 -6.26
C ARG A 14 17.66 15.71 -6.26
N GLY A 15 18.13 15.19 -5.12
CA GLY A 15 19.44 14.54 -5.02
C GLY A 15 19.60 13.37 -5.98
N TYR A 16 18.56 12.54 -6.14
CA TYR A 16 18.58 11.44 -7.11
C TYR A 16 18.66 11.94 -8.56
N ALA A 17 17.79 12.88 -8.93
CA ALA A 17 17.77 13.46 -10.27
C ALA A 17 19.08 14.19 -10.61
N THR A 18 19.67 14.91 -9.65
CA THR A 18 20.96 15.57 -9.81
C THR A 18 22.06 14.54 -10.07
N LEU A 19 22.14 13.46 -9.28
CA LEU A 19 23.09 12.38 -9.50
C LEU A 19 22.91 11.74 -10.89
N MET A 20 21.68 11.42 -11.26
CA MET A 20 21.35 10.82 -12.56
C MET A 20 21.77 11.74 -13.73
N ASN A 21 21.47 13.03 -13.65
CA ASN A 21 21.84 14.00 -14.68
C ASN A 21 23.36 14.18 -14.80
N GLN A 22 24.10 14.16 -13.69
CA GLN A 22 25.56 14.22 -13.72
C GLN A 22 26.17 12.98 -14.38
N ILE A 23 25.68 11.78 -14.04
CA ILE A 23 26.11 10.54 -14.67
C ILE A 23 25.87 10.60 -16.19
N ARG A 24 24.66 10.99 -16.62
CA ARG A 24 24.31 11.13 -18.04
C ARG A 24 25.17 12.17 -18.75
N SER A 25 25.41 13.32 -18.12
CA SER A 25 26.24 14.38 -18.70
C SER A 25 27.70 13.96 -18.85
N GLN A 26 28.24 13.16 -17.92
CA GLN A 26 29.65 12.79 -17.92
C GLN A 26 29.93 11.58 -18.82
N PHE A 27 28.97 10.66 -18.94
CA PHE A 27 29.21 9.36 -19.56
C PHE A 27 28.23 8.99 -20.69
N GLY A 28 27.24 9.84 -20.98
CA GLY A 28 26.20 9.58 -21.98
C GLY A 28 24.97 8.84 -21.43
N GLU A 29 23.91 8.77 -22.23
CA GLU A 29 22.63 8.15 -21.84
C GLU A 29 22.71 6.63 -21.68
N GLU A 30 23.63 5.99 -22.40
CA GLU A 30 23.83 4.53 -22.37
C GLU A 30 24.82 4.09 -21.27
N PHE A 31 25.28 5.00 -20.42
CA PHE A 31 26.35 4.69 -19.48
C PHE A 31 26.03 3.48 -18.60
N GLY A 32 26.83 2.45 -18.83
CA GLY A 32 27.06 1.37 -17.89
C GLY A 32 25.87 0.49 -17.60
N MET A 33 24.94 0.29 -18.55
CA MET A 33 23.77 -0.59 -18.36
C MET A 33 24.10 -1.96 -17.75
N LEU A 34 25.32 -2.47 -17.98
CA LEU A 34 25.83 -3.74 -17.49
C LEU A 34 26.98 -3.63 -16.46
N LEU A 35 27.36 -2.43 -16.04
CA LEU A 35 28.41 -2.23 -15.04
C LEU A 35 27.96 -2.74 -13.67
N ASP A 36 28.94 -3.14 -12.85
CA ASP A 36 28.67 -3.52 -11.48
C ASP A 36 28.22 -2.31 -10.64
N VAL A 37 27.33 -2.54 -9.68
CA VAL A 37 26.77 -1.48 -8.82
C VAL A 37 27.83 -0.79 -7.97
N THR A 38 28.97 -1.44 -7.70
CA THR A 38 30.12 -0.85 -7.02
C THR A 38 30.66 0.39 -7.74
N LEU A 39 30.68 0.41 -9.08
CA LEU A 39 31.11 1.59 -9.85
C LEU A 39 30.15 2.77 -9.68
N TYR A 40 28.84 2.50 -9.63
CA TYR A 40 27.83 3.51 -9.32
C TYR A 40 27.98 4.04 -7.89
N ARG A 41 28.25 3.16 -6.91
CA ARG A 41 28.56 3.55 -5.53
C ARG A 41 29.78 4.46 -5.48
N ASP A 42 30.88 4.09 -6.12
CA ASP A 42 32.13 4.85 -6.07
C ASP A 42 31.97 6.23 -6.71
N TYR A 43 31.16 6.33 -7.77
CA TYR A 43 30.77 7.62 -8.34
C TYR A 43 29.93 8.43 -7.34
N ALA A 44 28.88 7.85 -6.76
CA ALA A 44 28.02 8.52 -5.78
C ALA A 44 28.82 9.00 -4.56
N LEU A 45 29.80 8.22 -4.08
CA LEU A 45 30.67 8.62 -2.97
C LEU A 45 31.52 9.87 -3.28
N LYS A 46 31.93 10.06 -4.54
CA LYS A 46 32.61 11.28 -4.99
C LYS A 46 31.66 12.49 -5.04
N GLN A 47 30.37 12.23 -5.23
CA GLN A 47 29.31 13.24 -5.27
C GLN A 47 28.55 13.38 -3.94
N ARG A 48 29.21 13.08 -2.81
CA ARG A 48 28.55 12.98 -1.49
C ARG A 48 27.78 14.22 -1.06
N ASP A 49 28.20 15.40 -1.53
CA ASP A 49 27.60 16.69 -1.17
C ASP A 49 26.16 16.82 -1.71
N ILE A 50 25.82 16.09 -2.79
CA ILE A 50 24.43 15.99 -3.31
C ILE A 50 23.49 15.44 -2.24
N PHE A 51 23.97 14.53 -1.40
CA PHE A 51 23.17 13.82 -0.41
C PHE A 51 23.23 14.45 0.97
N ASP A 52 24.11 15.44 1.20
CA ASP A 52 24.37 15.97 2.55
C ASP A 52 23.53 17.20 2.85
N ILE A 53 22.22 17.02 2.90
CA ILE A 53 21.30 18.08 3.31
C ILE A 53 21.10 18.06 4.83
N PRO A 54 20.88 19.23 5.47
CA PRO A 54 20.63 19.30 6.91
C PRO A 54 19.33 18.56 7.28
N GLU A 55 19.36 17.86 8.41
CA GLU A 55 18.13 17.33 9.02
C GLU A 55 17.35 18.44 9.68
N GLN A 56 16.04 18.41 9.56
CA GLN A 56 15.14 19.33 10.22
C GLN A 56 14.76 18.80 11.59
N GLY A 57 14.88 19.68 12.60
CA GLY A 57 14.34 19.45 13.92
C GLY A 57 12.86 19.79 14.00
N LYS A 58 12.21 19.29 15.05
CA LYS A 58 10.91 19.79 15.49
C LYS A 58 11.05 21.26 15.90
N CYS A 59 10.03 22.05 15.57
CA CYS A 59 9.98 23.49 15.81
C CYS A 59 8.52 23.94 15.89
N ASP A 60 8.11 24.40 17.07
CA ASP A 60 6.74 24.84 17.33
C ASP A 60 6.32 26.05 16.50
N GLU A 61 7.26 26.94 16.15
CA GLU A 61 6.98 28.09 15.27
C GLU A 61 6.60 27.61 13.86
N VAL A 62 7.34 26.64 13.32
CA VAL A 62 7.03 26.01 12.03
C VAL A 62 5.71 25.24 12.12
N ALA A 63 5.50 24.48 13.20
CA ALA A 63 4.26 23.76 13.45
C ALA A 63 3.05 24.71 13.47
N ALA A 64 3.16 25.85 14.16
CA ALA A 64 2.12 26.87 14.23
C ALA A 64 1.83 27.49 12.84
N LYS A 65 2.87 27.82 12.07
CA LYS A 65 2.73 28.35 10.70
C LYS A 65 1.99 27.36 9.78
N LEU A 66 2.36 26.08 9.83
CA LEU A 66 1.71 25.02 9.07
C LEU A 66 0.25 24.80 9.51
N ARG A 67 -0.02 24.83 10.82
CA ARG A 67 -1.39 24.74 11.36
C ARG A 67 -2.26 25.90 10.88
N GLN A 68 -1.71 27.12 10.84
CA GLN A 68 -2.42 28.29 10.29
C GLN A 68 -2.70 28.15 8.79
N GLN A 69 -1.80 27.53 8.02
CA GLN A 69 -2.08 27.17 6.62
C GLN A 69 -3.24 26.17 6.54
N GLY A 70 -3.24 25.13 7.39
CA GLY A 70 -4.35 24.19 7.54
C GLY A 70 -5.68 24.88 7.87
N ASN A 71 -5.67 25.88 8.76
CA ASN A 71 -6.85 26.67 9.09
C ASN A 71 -7.40 27.41 7.87
N ARG A 72 -6.54 28.00 7.02
CA ARG A 72 -6.96 28.67 5.78
C ARG A 72 -7.61 27.69 4.80
N LEU A 73 -7.04 26.50 4.65
CA LEU A 73 -7.60 25.44 3.80
C LEU A 73 -8.95 24.94 4.34
N TYR A 74 -9.07 24.78 5.66
CA TYR A 74 -10.33 24.42 6.32
C TYR A 74 -11.41 25.47 6.09
N MET A 75 -11.10 26.76 6.22
CA MET A 75 -12.05 27.85 5.92
C MET A 75 -12.48 27.88 4.44
N ALA A 76 -11.58 27.49 3.54
CA ALA A 76 -11.87 27.30 2.13
C ALA A 76 -12.61 25.97 1.82
N LYS A 77 -13.02 25.19 2.84
CA LYS A 77 -13.66 23.87 2.74
C LYS A 77 -12.84 22.82 1.98
N LYS A 78 -11.52 23.02 1.89
CA LYS A 78 -10.56 22.08 1.31
C LYS A 78 -10.10 21.07 2.36
N TYR A 79 -11.00 20.20 2.76
CA TYR A 79 -10.84 19.36 3.96
C TYR A 79 -9.68 18.38 3.92
N GLU A 80 -9.48 17.65 2.80
CA GLU A 80 -8.36 16.72 2.66
C GLU A 80 -7.01 17.45 2.71
N GLU A 81 -6.93 18.61 2.06
CA GLU A 81 -5.75 19.47 2.06
C GLU A 81 -5.45 20.00 3.47
N ALA A 82 -6.48 20.43 4.19
CA ALA A 82 -6.36 20.91 5.57
C ALA A 82 -5.83 19.81 6.49
N LEU A 83 -6.35 18.59 6.37
CA LEU A 83 -5.90 17.44 7.16
C LEU A 83 -4.44 17.06 6.89
N LYS A 84 -4.02 17.05 5.62
CA LYS A 84 -2.60 16.88 5.26
C LYS A 84 -1.71 17.94 5.92
N LYS A 85 -2.13 19.21 5.89
CA LYS A 85 -1.37 20.31 6.52
C LYS A 85 -1.38 20.25 8.05
N TYR A 86 -2.44 19.76 8.68
CA TYR A 86 -2.42 19.50 10.13
C TYR A 86 -1.49 18.34 10.50
N ASN A 87 -1.39 17.29 9.68
CA ASN A 87 -0.42 16.21 9.88
C ASN A 87 1.03 16.70 9.69
N GLU A 88 1.27 17.52 8.67
CA GLU A 88 2.57 18.17 8.49
C GLU A 88 2.92 19.04 9.72
N SER A 89 1.98 19.85 10.21
CA SER A 89 2.14 20.62 11.46
C SER A 89 2.52 19.73 12.65
N LEU A 90 1.82 18.61 12.85
CA LEU A 90 2.09 17.66 13.93
C LEU A 90 3.48 17.04 13.85
N CYS A 91 4.01 16.78 12.63
CA CYS A 91 5.38 16.32 12.46
C CYS A 91 6.41 17.32 12.99
N PHE A 92 6.17 18.62 12.82
CA PHE A 92 7.06 19.67 13.31
C PHE A 92 6.82 20.05 14.78
N ALA A 93 5.67 19.73 15.36
CA ALA A 93 5.38 20.09 16.75
C ALA A 93 6.34 19.40 17.72
N GLU A 94 6.83 20.16 18.70
CA GLU A 94 7.68 19.65 19.77
C GLU A 94 6.89 18.73 20.68
N ALA A 95 7.53 17.67 21.18
CA ALA A 95 6.86 16.69 22.02
C ALA A 95 6.33 17.34 23.30
N GLY A 96 5.02 17.21 23.54
CA GLY A 96 4.37 17.79 24.71
C GLY A 96 4.01 19.28 24.58
N SER A 97 4.22 19.92 23.43
CA SER A 97 3.76 21.30 23.26
C SER A 97 2.25 21.40 23.03
N GLU A 98 1.68 22.59 23.27
CA GLU A 98 0.28 22.86 22.96
C GLU A 98 -0.01 22.76 21.44
N GLN A 99 1.01 22.88 20.58
CA GLN A 99 0.83 22.72 19.13
C GLN A 99 0.36 21.30 18.78
N VAL A 100 0.79 20.29 19.53
CA VAL A 100 0.34 18.91 19.35
C VAL A 100 -1.17 18.80 19.62
N GLY A 101 -1.62 19.24 20.79
CA GLY A 101 -3.04 19.21 21.16
C GLY A 101 -3.91 20.05 20.23
N MET A 102 -3.44 21.24 19.84
CA MET A 102 -4.13 22.09 18.87
C MET A 102 -4.22 21.44 17.49
N GLY A 103 -3.16 20.78 17.01
CA GLY A 103 -3.16 20.04 15.75
C GLY A 103 -4.23 18.96 15.72
N PHE A 104 -4.29 18.12 16.76
CA PHE A 104 -5.34 17.11 16.93
C PHE A 104 -6.76 17.73 16.98
N ALA A 105 -6.94 18.80 17.75
CA ALA A 105 -8.22 19.51 17.83
C ALA A 105 -8.63 20.16 16.50
N ASN A 106 -7.68 20.59 15.68
CA ASN A 106 -7.94 21.11 14.35
C ASN A 106 -8.42 20.00 13.39
N ARG A 107 -7.84 18.80 13.47
CA ARG A 107 -8.31 17.64 12.69
C ARG A 107 -9.72 17.21 13.07
N SER A 108 -10.07 17.20 14.37
CA SER A 108 -11.43 16.85 14.78
C SER A 108 -12.48 17.84 14.28
N ALA A 109 -12.11 19.10 14.02
CA ALA A 109 -12.99 20.08 13.39
C ALA A 109 -13.35 19.66 11.95
N VAL A 110 -12.36 19.20 11.20
CA VAL A 110 -12.58 18.73 9.83
C VAL A 110 -13.48 17.50 9.80
N TYR A 111 -13.22 16.51 10.67
CA TYR A 111 -14.04 15.30 10.72
C TYR A 111 -15.49 15.58 11.09
N HIS A 112 -15.70 16.47 12.07
CA HIS A 112 -17.04 16.88 12.46
C HIS A 112 -17.81 17.52 11.28
N GLU A 113 -17.19 18.43 10.52
CA GLU A 113 -17.79 19.03 9.32
C GLU A 113 -18.06 18.02 8.19
N GLN A 114 -17.27 16.94 8.11
CA GLN A 114 -17.43 15.90 7.10
C GLN A 114 -18.46 14.81 7.48
N GLY A 115 -19.07 14.89 8.67
CA GLY A 115 -19.97 13.87 9.21
C GLY A 115 -19.25 12.59 9.65
N GLU A 116 -17.95 12.69 9.93
CA GLU A 116 -17.04 11.59 10.25
C GLU A 116 -16.82 11.49 11.77
N PHE A 117 -17.92 11.34 12.53
CA PHE A 117 -17.94 11.64 13.96
C PHE A 117 -17.06 10.72 14.83
N GLU A 118 -16.87 9.46 14.48
CA GLU A 118 -15.99 8.54 15.20
C GLU A 118 -14.52 9.01 15.14
N PHE A 119 -14.07 9.45 13.96
CA PHE A 119 -12.73 10.03 13.78
C PHE A 119 -12.60 11.39 14.48
N ALA A 120 -13.68 12.18 14.52
CA ALA A 120 -13.69 13.44 15.28
C ALA A 120 -13.46 13.18 16.77
N LEU A 121 -14.17 12.20 17.35
CA LEU A 121 -14.02 11.81 18.75
C LEU A 121 -12.62 11.27 19.05
N ALA A 122 -12.06 10.40 18.19
CA ALA A 122 -10.70 9.90 18.34
C ALA A 122 -9.66 11.04 18.39
N ASN A 123 -9.81 12.06 17.55
CA ASN A 123 -8.92 13.22 17.55
C ASN A 123 -9.15 14.16 18.74
N ILE A 124 -10.37 14.24 19.26
CA ILE A 124 -10.67 14.96 20.50
C ILE A 124 -9.96 14.29 21.69
N ALA A 125 -9.95 12.96 21.76
CA ALA A 125 -9.24 12.22 22.78
C ALA A 125 -7.72 12.45 22.69
N LEU A 126 -7.16 12.40 21.48
CA LEU A 126 -5.74 12.75 21.24
C LEU A 126 -5.43 14.20 21.66
N ALA A 127 -6.29 15.16 21.32
CA ALA A 127 -6.08 16.55 21.74
C ALA A 127 -5.98 16.67 23.27
N ARG A 128 -6.90 16.03 24.02
CA ARG A 128 -6.88 16.02 25.49
C ARG A 128 -5.64 15.36 26.06
N LYS A 129 -5.19 14.24 25.47
CA LYS A 129 -3.97 13.54 25.88
C LYS A 129 -2.70 14.40 25.68
N HIS A 130 -2.73 15.35 24.74
CA HIS A 130 -1.54 16.10 24.30
C HIS A 130 -1.64 17.61 24.56
N ASN A 131 -1.78 18.01 25.83
CA ASN A 131 -1.64 19.41 26.29
C ASN A 131 -2.50 20.41 25.49
N TYR A 132 -3.75 20.07 25.19
CA TYR A 132 -4.67 21.03 24.59
C TYR A 132 -4.93 22.22 25.55
N PRO A 133 -4.86 23.49 25.07
CA PRO A 133 -4.96 24.65 25.94
C PRO A 133 -6.26 24.71 26.74
N ALA A 134 -6.15 24.93 28.06
CA ALA A 134 -7.30 24.93 28.98
C ALA A 134 -8.36 25.99 28.62
N ASN A 135 -7.92 27.17 28.17
CA ASN A 135 -8.81 28.25 27.72
C ASN A 135 -9.61 27.89 26.46
N LEU A 136 -9.16 26.91 25.66
CA LEU A 136 -9.86 26.44 24.46
C LEU A 136 -10.72 25.19 24.70
N MET A 137 -10.59 24.54 25.86
CA MET A 137 -11.29 23.30 26.20
C MET A 137 -12.82 23.37 26.02
N PRO A 138 -13.53 24.47 26.36
CA PRO A 138 -14.97 24.56 26.15
C PRO A 138 -15.41 24.31 24.69
N LYS A 139 -14.60 24.75 23.72
CA LYS A 139 -14.86 24.55 22.28
C LYS A 139 -14.72 23.07 21.90
N LEU A 140 -13.72 22.38 22.46
CA LEU A 140 -13.49 20.97 22.20
C LEU A 140 -14.62 20.10 22.76
N LEU A 141 -15.05 20.37 24.00
CA LEU A 141 -16.16 19.68 24.66
C LEU A 141 -17.51 19.90 23.96
N ALA A 142 -17.75 21.11 23.43
CA ALA A 142 -18.95 21.38 22.65
C ALA A 142 -19.00 20.53 21.36
N ARG A 143 -17.87 20.39 20.67
CA ARG A 143 -17.77 19.52 19.49
C ARG A 143 -17.96 18.05 19.86
N GLU A 144 -17.39 17.61 20.97
CA GLU A 144 -17.53 16.24 21.46
C GLU A 144 -19.00 15.87 21.70
N ARG A 145 -19.75 16.72 22.42
CA ARG A 145 -21.19 16.54 22.64
C ARG A 145 -21.93 16.44 21.30
N SER A 146 -21.67 17.40 20.40
CA SER A 146 -22.27 17.35 19.06
C SER A 146 -21.95 16.06 18.29
N CYS A 147 -20.72 15.54 18.37
CA CYS A 147 -20.38 14.28 17.71
C CYS A 147 -21.17 13.10 18.29
N ARG A 148 -21.34 13.04 19.62
CA ARG A 148 -22.11 11.98 20.28
C ARG A 148 -23.59 12.05 19.91
N ASP A 149 -24.20 13.24 20.01
CA ASP A 149 -25.61 13.44 19.64
C ASP A 149 -25.86 13.00 18.19
N LYS A 150 -24.95 13.35 17.27
CA LYS A 150 -25.04 12.97 15.85
C LYS A 150 -24.86 11.47 15.61
N LEU A 151 -24.05 10.79 16.43
CA LEU A 151 -23.90 9.34 16.37
C LEU A 151 -25.15 8.63 16.89
N ASP A 152 -25.71 9.10 18.00
CA ASP A 152 -26.94 8.58 18.59
C ASP A 152 -28.14 8.73 17.63
N ASP A 153 -28.18 9.83 16.87
CA ASP A 153 -29.15 10.08 15.81
C ASP A 153 -28.89 9.26 14.51
N GLY A 154 -27.81 8.47 14.44
CA GLY A 154 -27.44 7.68 13.26
C GLY A 154 -26.98 8.51 12.06
N GLN A 155 -26.47 9.74 12.27
CA GLN A 155 -26.11 10.67 11.19
C GLN A 155 -24.66 10.51 10.69
N SER A 156 -23.92 9.51 11.18
CA SER A 156 -22.55 9.25 10.75
C SER A 156 -22.47 8.88 9.26
N LYS A 157 -21.52 9.49 8.56
CA LYS A 157 -21.34 9.31 7.12
C LYS A 157 -20.90 7.88 6.80
N GLY A 158 -21.58 7.23 5.86
CA GLY A 158 -21.12 5.97 5.27
C GLY A 158 -21.35 4.73 6.14
N THR A 159 -22.20 4.81 7.17
CA THR A 159 -22.62 3.68 8.02
C THR A 159 -23.74 2.82 7.42
N GLY A 160 -24.19 3.12 6.20
CA GLY A 160 -25.22 2.35 5.52
C GLY A 160 -24.81 0.88 5.31
N PRO A 161 -25.76 -0.07 5.35
CA PRO A 161 -25.47 -1.49 5.22
C PRO A 161 -24.83 -1.80 3.86
N PHE A 162 -23.71 -2.51 3.89
CA PHE A 162 -23.03 -3.06 2.72
C PHE A 162 -22.58 -4.49 3.05
N PRO A 163 -22.58 -5.44 2.09
CA PRO A 163 -22.16 -6.80 2.38
C PRO A 163 -20.74 -6.83 2.94
N ARG A 164 -20.53 -7.62 3.99
CA ARG A 164 -19.19 -7.77 4.58
C ARG A 164 -18.28 -8.44 3.55
N MET A 165 -17.16 -7.79 3.26
CA MET A 165 -16.11 -8.29 2.36
C MET A 165 -14.94 -8.89 3.16
N ASP A 166 -15.26 -9.51 4.30
CA ASP A 166 -14.33 -10.32 5.08
C ASP A 166 -14.24 -11.73 4.47
N LEU A 167 -13.25 -12.52 4.89
CA LEU A 167 -13.17 -13.93 4.54
C LEU A 167 -14.49 -14.62 4.88
N ASN A 168 -15.16 -15.14 3.86
CA ASN A 168 -16.53 -15.69 3.95
C ASN A 168 -16.58 -17.17 3.55
N VAL A 169 -15.43 -17.85 3.60
CA VAL A 169 -15.25 -19.27 3.34
C VAL A 169 -14.38 -19.87 4.46
N SER A 170 -14.36 -21.20 4.56
CA SER A 170 -13.41 -21.88 5.45
C SER A 170 -11.98 -21.46 5.13
N VAL A 171 -11.21 -21.13 6.17
CA VAL A 171 -9.82 -20.68 6.06
C VAL A 171 -8.84 -21.82 6.23
N ASN A 172 -7.65 -21.69 5.65
CA ASN A 172 -6.59 -22.65 5.82
C ASN A 172 -6.15 -22.69 7.30
N PRO A 173 -6.07 -23.86 7.95
CA PRO A 173 -5.78 -23.97 9.38
C PRO A 173 -4.37 -23.52 9.78
N LYS A 174 -3.42 -23.47 8.84
CA LYS A 174 -2.06 -22.94 9.05
C LYS A 174 -1.89 -21.52 8.53
N ILE A 175 -2.78 -21.06 7.65
CA ILE A 175 -2.68 -19.78 6.96
C ILE A 175 -4.04 -19.06 7.04
N PRO A 176 -4.40 -18.48 8.21
CA PRO A 176 -5.77 -18.03 8.45
C PRO A 176 -6.24 -16.85 7.57
N CYS A 177 -5.32 -16.21 6.84
CA CYS A 177 -5.63 -15.13 5.90
C CYS A 177 -6.05 -15.63 4.52
N VAL A 178 -5.96 -16.92 4.21
CA VAL A 178 -6.34 -17.49 2.90
C VAL A 178 -7.40 -18.58 3.07
N ALA A 179 -8.26 -18.74 2.07
CA ALA A 179 -9.23 -19.81 2.02
C ALA A 179 -8.55 -21.19 2.03
N ASP A 180 -9.19 -22.15 2.71
CA ASP A 180 -8.81 -23.55 2.60
C ASP A 180 -9.05 -24.06 1.17
N GLY A 181 -8.19 -24.96 0.71
CA GLY A 181 -8.16 -25.43 -0.67
C GLY A 181 -7.49 -24.48 -1.67
N ILE A 182 -6.68 -23.53 -1.21
CA ILE A 182 -5.74 -22.78 -2.06
C ILE A 182 -4.32 -23.24 -1.76
N ARG A 183 -3.54 -23.45 -2.83
CA ARG A 183 -2.12 -23.83 -2.77
C ARG A 183 -1.33 -23.08 -3.83
N MET A 184 -0.01 -23.11 -3.69
CA MET A 184 0.92 -22.67 -4.72
C MET A 184 1.40 -23.88 -5.54
N LYS A 185 1.61 -23.67 -6.84
CA LYS A 185 2.48 -24.51 -7.67
C LYS A 185 3.31 -23.66 -8.61
N VAL A 186 4.29 -24.27 -9.27
CA VAL A 186 5.08 -23.62 -10.32
C VAL A 186 4.54 -24.09 -11.67
N TYR A 187 4.14 -23.14 -12.51
CA TYR A 187 3.73 -23.33 -13.89
C TYR A 187 4.92 -23.06 -14.81
N ASP A 188 5.07 -23.86 -15.87
CA ASP A 188 6.17 -23.70 -16.83
C ASP A 188 6.19 -22.31 -17.49
N GLU A 189 5.01 -21.78 -17.84
CA GLU A 189 4.89 -20.49 -18.53
C GLU A 189 4.72 -19.28 -17.61
N PHE A 190 4.27 -19.48 -16.37
CA PHE A 190 3.85 -18.38 -15.47
C PHE A 190 4.69 -18.30 -14.18
N GLY A 191 5.62 -19.24 -13.96
CA GLY A 191 6.34 -19.33 -12.70
C GLY A 191 5.41 -19.71 -11.55
N ARG A 192 5.63 -19.14 -10.36
CA ARG A 192 4.76 -19.41 -9.20
C ARG A 192 3.35 -18.89 -9.45
N GLY A 193 2.34 -19.64 -9.01
CA GLY A 193 0.96 -19.17 -9.03
C GLY A 193 0.08 -19.95 -8.07
N MET A 194 -1.02 -19.32 -7.66
CA MET A 194 -2.05 -19.98 -6.86
C MET A 194 -2.96 -20.85 -7.72
N PHE A 195 -3.43 -21.97 -7.16
CA PHE A 195 -4.47 -22.80 -7.77
C PHE A 195 -5.49 -23.28 -6.73
N ALA A 196 -6.66 -23.64 -7.20
CA ALA A 196 -7.76 -24.13 -6.38
C ALA A 196 -7.73 -25.67 -6.29
N GLU A 197 -7.72 -26.23 -5.08
CA GLU A 197 -7.89 -27.68 -4.81
C GLU A 197 -9.37 -28.08 -4.72
N ARG A 198 -10.28 -27.11 -4.75
CA ARG A 198 -11.74 -27.29 -4.74
C ARG A 198 -12.42 -26.16 -5.49
N ASP A 199 -13.70 -26.32 -5.75
CA ASP A 199 -14.51 -25.28 -6.38
C ASP A 199 -14.73 -24.07 -5.44
N PHE A 200 -14.69 -22.85 -6.02
CA PHE A 200 -15.09 -21.61 -5.35
C PHE A 200 -16.18 -20.89 -6.16
N GLN A 201 -17.18 -20.34 -5.46
CA GLN A 201 -18.27 -19.59 -6.07
C GLN A 201 -17.91 -18.10 -6.20
N ALA A 202 -18.53 -17.41 -7.16
CA ALA A 202 -18.43 -15.96 -7.25
C ALA A 202 -18.96 -15.30 -5.96
N GLY A 203 -18.20 -14.31 -5.48
CA GLY A 203 -18.44 -13.59 -4.23
C GLY A 203 -17.67 -14.15 -3.03
N ALA A 204 -17.00 -15.30 -3.17
CA ALA A 204 -16.08 -15.77 -2.14
C ALA A 204 -14.89 -14.80 -2.00
N VAL A 205 -14.64 -14.30 -0.80
CA VAL A 205 -13.40 -13.60 -0.45
C VAL A 205 -12.42 -14.67 0.01
N ILE A 206 -11.36 -14.87 -0.76
CA ILE A 206 -10.47 -16.04 -0.66
C ILE A 206 -9.08 -15.71 -0.13
N LEU A 207 -8.72 -14.44 -0.03
CA LEU A 207 -7.49 -13.97 0.61
C LEU A 207 -7.77 -12.61 1.24
N ASP A 208 -7.30 -12.41 2.48
CA ASP A 208 -7.33 -11.14 3.20
C ASP A 208 -6.03 -10.98 4.01
N GLU A 209 -5.00 -10.49 3.34
CA GLU A 209 -3.64 -10.44 3.83
C GLU A 209 -3.24 -9.02 4.26
N LYS A 210 -2.51 -8.91 5.38
CA LYS A 210 -1.81 -7.68 5.77
C LYS A 210 -0.45 -7.63 5.08
N ALA A 211 -0.04 -6.45 4.63
CA ALA A 211 1.31 -6.23 4.11
C ALA A 211 2.39 -6.66 5.11
N ALA A 212 3.42 -7.39 4.66
CA ALA A 212 4.59 -7.70 5.49
C ALA A 212 5.46 -6.44 5.67
N LEU A 213 5.61 -5.67 4.60
CA LEU A 213 6.22 -4.35 4.57
C LEU A 213 5.37 -3.41 3.73
N ALA A 214 5.37 -2.15 4.10
CA ALA A 214 4.69 -1.10 3.37
C ALA A 214 5.59 0.12 3.19
N ILE A 215 5.40 0.82 2.08
CA ILE A 215 6.24 1.93 1.65
C ILE A 215 5.36 3.13 1.35
N THR A 216 5.68 4.24 2.01
CA THR A 216 5.12 5.55 1.75
C THR A 216 6.04 6.32 0.80
N THR A 217 5.46 6.93 -0.22
CA THR A 217 6.09 7.93 -1.08
C THR A 217 6.13 9.31 -0.37
N LEU A 218 6.89 10.25 -0.94
CA LEU A 218 6.93 11.64 -0.44
C LEU A 218 5.53 12.27 -0.37
N GLU A 219 4.65 11.93 -1.31
CA GLU A 219 3.29 12.45 -1.41
C GLU A 219 2.33 11.83 -0.38
N THR A 220 2.60 10.61 0.08
CA THR A 220 1.73 9.87 1.01
C THR A 220 2.15 9.95 2.47
N ARG A 221 3.34 10.47 2.78
CA ARG A 221 3.89 10.50 4.15
C ARG A 221 3.00 11.21 5.19
N TYR A 222 2.19 12.17 4.75
CA TYR A 222 1.26 12.92 5.60
C TYR A 222 -0.19 12.41 5.52
N SER A 223 -0.48 11.40 4.71
CA SER A 223 -1.80 10.79 4.58
C SER A 223 -1.85 9.32 5.03
N HIS A 224 -0.69 8.67 5.18
CA HIS A 224 -0.59 7.24 5.47
C HIS A 224 0.32 6.96 6.67
N CYS A 225 0.03 5.85 7.35
CA CYS A 225 0.93 5.29 8.34
C CYS A 225 2.26 4.83 7.69
N GLY A 226 3.41 5.25 8.24
CA GLY A 226 4.73 4.85 7.77
C GLY A 226 5.04 3.35 7.91
N ARG A 227 4.29 2.66 8.78
CA ARG A 227 4.42 1.21 9.01
C ARG A 227 3.59 0.37 8.06
N CYS A 228 2.28 0.61 8.07
CA CYS A 228 1.29 -0.29 7.47
C CYS A 228 0.57 0.33 6.28
N VAL A 229 0.92 1.55 5.87
CA VAL A 229 0.23 2.34 4.82
C VAL A 229 -1.29 2.38 4.98
N LYS A 230 -1.79 2.19 6.20
CA LYS A 230 -3.20 2.42 6.49
C LYS A 230 -3.49 3.90 6.30
N GLN A 231 -4.49 4.21 5.48
CA GLN A 231 -5.02 5.55 5.34
C GLN A 231 -5.96 5.78 6.52
N LEU A 232 -5.42 5.88 7.74
CA LEU A 232 -6.24 6.14 8.91
C LEU A 232 -6.67 7.59 8.85
N THR A 233 -7.73 7.87 8.05
CA THR A 233 -8.29 9.18 7.68
C THR A 233 -7.71 10.25 8.59
N TYR A 234 -6.54 10.77 8.18
CA TYR A 234 -5.55 11.65 8.83
C TYR A 234 -5.47 11.68 10.37
N SER A 235 -5.79 10.62 11.08
CA SER A 235 -5.75 10.50 12.54
C SER A 235 -4.42 9.92 13.02
N LEU A 236 -3.33 10.31 12.36
CA LEU A 236 -2.01 9.73 12.59
C LEU A 236 -1.27 10.41 13.75
N ILE A 237 -0.33 9.72 14.37
CA ILE A 237 0.52 10.18 15.47
C ILE A 237 1.93 10.41 14.92
N PRO A 238 2.55 11.60 15.12
CA PRO A 238 3.85 11.89 14.55
C PRO A 238 4.96 11.13 15.30
N CYS A 239 6.04 10.79 14.59
CA CYS A 239 7.29 10.41 15.24
C CYS A 239 7.76 11.53 16.19
N SER A 240 8.33 11.16 17.34
CA SER A 240 8.89 12.10 18.31
C SER A 240 10.30 12.60 17.92
N GLY A 241 11.02 11.86 17.08
CA GLY A 241 12.41 12.15 16.71
C GLY A 241 12.62 12.89 15.38
N CYS A 242 11.72 12.73 14.41
CA CYS A 242 11.84 13.37 13.09
C CYS A 242 10.55 14.10 12.66
N VAL A 243 10.64 14.85 11.56
CA VAL A 243 9.52 15.58 10.95
C VAL A 243 8.90 14.87 9.74
N SER A 244 9.26 13.60 9.51
CA SER A 244 9.01 12.90 8.24
C SER A 244 7.92 11.82 8.29
N THR A 245 7.68 11.20 9.45
CA THR A 245 6.85 9.98 9.53
C THR A 245 5.74 10.11 10.58
N LEU A 246 4.57 9.56 10.25
CA LEU A 246 3.42 9.43 11.15
C LEU A 246 2.90 7.98 11.18
N TYR A 247 2.15 7.63 12.22
CA TYR A 247 1.66 6.28 12.49
C TYR A 247 0.18 6.23 12.85
N CYS A 248 -0.53 5.18 12.47
CA CYS A 248 -1.95 5.04 12.81
C CYS A 248 -2.20 4.61 14.27
N SER A 249 -1.18 4.10 14.96
CA SER A 249 -1.26 3.67 16.36
C SER A 249 0.12 3.63 17.00
N GLU A 250 0.14 3.62 18.34
CA GLU A 250 1.36 3.40 19.14
C GLU A 250 2.00 2.03 18.87
N GLU A 251 1.20 1.03 18.48
CA GLU A 251 1.72 -0.27 18.03
C GLU A 251 2.50 -0.11 16.73
N CYS A 252 1.91 0.54 15.71
CA CYS A 252 2.59 0.76 14.44
C CYS A 252 3.85 1.62 14.59
N LEU A 253 3.84 2.61 15.48
CA LEU A 253 5.03 3.41 15.81
C LEU A 253 6.14 2.52 16.37
N ARG A 254 5.85 1.78 17.45
CA ARG A 254 6.83 0.89 18.10
C ARG A 254 7.36 -0.21 17.18
N GLU A 255 6.48 -0.79 16.36
CA GLU A 255 6.89 -1.80 15.38
C GLU A 255 7.81 -1.20 14.31
N ASP A 256 7.46 -0.06 13.74
CA ASP A 256 8.30 0.54 12.69
C ASP A 256 9.63 1.02 13.24
N GLU A 257 9.64 1.65 14.42
CA GLU A 257 10.85 2.00 15.15
C GLU A 257 11.78 0.81 15.30
N ARG A 258 11.25 -0.32 15.77
CA ARG A 258 12.03 -1.56 15.90
C ARG A 258 12.56 -2.07 14.56
N PHE A 259 11.72 -2.15 13.54
CA PHE A 259 12.02 -2.94 12.34
C PHE A 259 12.65 -2.15 11.18
N ALA A 260 12.45 -0.84 11.09
CA ALA A 260 12.92 -0.03 9.97
C ALA A 260 13.31 1.40 10.36
N HIS A 261 12.42 2.12 11.04
CA HIS A 261 12.57 3.57 11.24
C HIS A 261 13.76 3.96 12.10
N ARG A 262 14.26 3.10 13.01
CA ARG A 262 15.51 3.37 13.75
C ARG A 262 16.76 3.49 12.87
N PHE A 263 16.70 3.02 11.61
CA PHE A 263 17.76 3.20 10.62
C PHE A 263 17.52 4.40 9.70
N GLU A 264 16.36 5.03 9.80
CA GLU A 264 15.89 6.11 8.92
C GLU A 264 15.79 7.45 9.65
N CYS A 265 15.36 7.45 10.92
CA CYS A 265 14.91 8.63 11.65
C CYS A 265 15.96 9.75 11.71
N ALA A 266 17.23 9.43 11.96
CA ALA A 266 18.30 10.42 12.08
C ALA A 266 18.82 10.94 10.73
N ILE A 267 18.35 10.37 9.61
CA ILE A 267 18.74 10.73 8.25
C ILE A 267 17.51 10.95 7.35
N ALA A 268 16.36 11.26 7.95
CA ALA A 268 15.08 11.22 7.28
C ALA A 268 15.00 12.23 6.12
N ASP A 269 15.55 13.44 6.29
CA ASP A 269 15.60 14.43 5.21
C ASP A 269 16.57 14.01 4.10
N LYS A 270 17.72 13.41 4.44
CA LYS A 270 18.63 12.86 3.43
C LYS A 270 18.00 11.72 2.63
N ILE A 271 17.23 10.84 3.27
CA ILE A 271 16.46 9.80 2.57
C ILE A 271 15.45 10.46 1.64
N ARG A 272 14.69 11.43 2.12
CA ARG A 272 13.73 12.17 1.28
C ARG A 272 14.40 12.81 0.06
N ASN A 273 15.62 13.33 0.24
CA ASN A 273 16.36 13.99 -0.82
C ASN A 273 16.66 13.08 -2.03
N VAL A 274 16.71 11.77 -1.80
CA VAL A 274 16.98 10.78 -2.85
C VAL A 274 15.75 9.93 -3.18
N LEU A 275 14.60 10.17 -2.54
CA LEU A 275 13.43 9.30 -2.69
C LEU A 275 12.63 9.61 -3.97
N GLU A 276 12.72 10.83 -4.50
CA GLU A 276 12.07 11.20 -5.76
C GLU A 276 12.68 10.40 -6.92
N TYR A 277 11.86 9.60 -7.61
CA TYR A 277 12.28 8.67 -8.68
C TYR A 277 13.25 7.54 -8.27
N SER A 278 13.44 7.32 -6.97
CA SER A 278 14.18 6.17 -6.42
C SER A 278 13.27 5.24 -5.63
N SER A 279 13.82 4.15 -5.09
CA SER A 279 13.08 3.16 -4.31
C SER A 279 13.74 2.84 -2.98
N ILE A 280 13.04 3.16 -1.88
CA ILE A 280 13.45 2.82 -0.52
C ILE A 280 13.17 1.34 -0.15
N VAL A 281 12.51 0.58 -1.04
CA VAL A 281 12.21 -0.85 -0.77
C VAL A 281 13.47 -1.65 -0.46
N GLY A 282 14.57 -1.37 -1.17
CA GLY A 282 15.82 -2.10 -1.01
C GLY A 282 16.36 -1.96 0.41
N PRO A 283 16.65 -0.73 0.85
CA PRO A 283 17.03 -0.47 2.23
C PRO A 283 16.01 -0.97 3.25
N LYS A 284 14.72 -0.69 3.07
CA LYS A 284 13.69 -1.03 4.06
C LYS A 284 13.56 -2.56 4.26
N LEU A 285 13.59 -3.34 3.17
CA LEU A 285 13.57 -4.80 3.25
C LEU A 285 14.88 -5.38 3.81
N PHE A 286 16.03 -4.75 3.52
CA PHE A 286 17.31 -5.14 4.13
C PHE A 286 17.31 -4.95 5.64
N PHE A 287 16.93 -3.77 6.14
CA PHE A 287 16.92 -3.49 7.57
C PHE A 287 15.83 -4.25 8.33
N TYR A 288 14.69 -4.51 7.67
CA TYR A 288 13.68 -5.43 8.18
C TYR A 288 14.27 -6.84 8.38
N GLY A 289 14.95 -7.37 7.36
CA GLY A 289 15.67 -8.64 7.44
C GLY A 289 16.71 -8.66 8.55
N LEU A 290 17.59 -7.66 8.58
CA LEU A 290 18.63 -7.52 9.60
C LEU A 290 18.06 -7.58 11.02
N THR A 291 16.95 -6.87 11.27
CA THR A 291 16.28 -6.89 12.57
C THR A 291 15.74 -8.28 12.91
N LEU A 292 15.23 -9.04 11.92
CA LEU A 292 14.75 -10.42 12.12
C LEU A 292 15.89 -11.40 12.43
N PHE A 293 17.11 -11.12 11.97
CA PHE A 293 18.32 -11.83 12.37
C PHE A 293 18.94 -11.28 13.67
N GLY A 294 18.21 -10.47 14.43
CA GLY A 294 18.68 -9.93 15.71
C GLY A 294 19.82 -8.93 15.59
N ASP A 295 19.86 -8.17 14.48
CA ASP A 295 20.95 -7.26 14.11
C ASP A 295 22.30 -7.94 13.85
N ASP A 296 22.30 -9.28 13.74
CA ASP A 296 23.46 -10.05 13.30
C ASP A 296 23.56 -10.06 11.78
N LEU A 297 24.32 -9.08 11.27
CA LEU A 297 24.58 -8.96 9.84
C LEU A 297 25.34 -10.17 9.29
N GLN A 298 26.19 -10.82 10.08
CA GLN A 298 26.93 -11.99 9.60
C GLN A 298 26.00 -13.19 9.44
N ALA A 299 25.11 -13.45 10.41
CA ALA A 299 24.11 -14.51 10.30
C ALA A 299 23.18 -14.29 9.09
N MET A 300 22.75 -13.04 8.85
CA MET A 300 21.96 -12.69 7.66
C MET A 300 22.75 -12.94 6.36
N MET A 301 24.04 -12.55 6.33
CA MET A 301 24.94 -12.79 5.19
C MET A 301 25.10 -14.27 4.89
N ASP A 302 25.36 -15.08 5.93
CA ASP A 302 25.57 -16.52 5.82
C ASP A 302 24.32 -17.22 5.29
N TYR A 303 23.14 -16.84 5.80
CA TYR A 303 21.87 -17.34 5.27
C TYR A 303 21.70 -16.97 3.79
N CYS A 304 21.81 -15.67 3.45
CA CYS A 304 21.56 -15.16 2.11
C CYS A 304 22.52 -15.71 1.05
N LYS A 305 23.76 -16.02 1.42
CA LYS A 305 24.77 -16.63 0.53
C LYS A 305 24.68 -18.16 0.48
N GLY A 306 24.09 -18.77 1.51
CA GLY A 306 23.95 -20.22 1.66
C GLY A 306 22.96 -20.86 0.69
N ALA A 307 23.01 -22.19 0.60
CA ALA A 307 22.10 -22.97 -0.24
C ALA A 307 20.63 -22.84 0.19
N SER A 308 20.37 -22.64 1.48
CA SER A 308 19.01 -22.49 2.04
C SER A 308 18.27 -21.24 1.56
N ALA A 309 18.97 -20.21 1.10
CA ALA A 309 18.35 -19.02 0.50
C ALA A 309 18.05 -19.19 -1.00
N ARG A 310 18.38 -20.34 -1.60
CA ARG A 310 18.09 -20.65 -3.01
C ARG A 310 16.76 -21.41 -3.13
N GLY A 311 16.14 -21.32 -4.29
CA GLY A 311 14.91 -22.03 -4.62
C GLY A 311 13.87 -21.10 -5.20
N VAL A 312 12.60 -21.51 -5.10
CA VAL A 312 11.46 -20.74 -5.63
C VAL A 312 10.67 -20.05 -4.50
N GLY A 313 10.81 -20.54 -3.26
CA GLY A 313 10.05 -20.07 -2.09
C GLY A 313 8.57 -20.49 -2.16
N ASP A 314 8.05 -21.08 -1.09
CA ASP A 314 6.66 -21.53 -1.00
C ASP A 314 6.05 -21.13 0.35
N PRO A 315 5.38 -19.96 0.43
CA PRO A 315 4.78 -19.50 1.66
C PRO A 315 3.61 -20.39 2.13
N PHE A 316 3.06 -21.27 1.27
CA PHE A 316 2.02 -22.22 1.67
C PHE A 316 2.55 -23.37 2.54
N LYS A 317 3.87 -23.50 2.70
CA LYS A 317 4.50 -24.47 3.63
C LYS A 317 4.61 -23.94 5.06
N LEU A 318 4.41 -22.64 5.26
CA LEU A 318 4.55 -21.99 6.56
C LEU A 318 3.31 -22.19 7.44
N ASP A 319 3.51 -22.05 8.76
CA ASP A 319 2.43 -21.87 9.73
C ASP A 319 2.37 -20.41 10.17
N LEU A 320 1.46 -19.64 9.57
CA LEU A 320 1.33 -18.21 9.80
C LEU A 320 0.55 -17.88 11.08
N ARG A 321 0.02 -18.87 11.82
CA ARG A 321 -0.60 -18.64 13.13
C ARG A 321 0.41 -18.14 14.17
N ASN A 322 1.63 -18.62 14.07
CA ASN A 322 2.71 -18.26 14.98
C ASN A 322 3.35 -16.89 14.64
N ASN A 323 2.99 -16.32 13.48
CA ASN A 323 3.54 -15.07 12.96
C ASN A 323 5.09 -15.03 12.98
N ASP A 324 5.72 -16.16 12.62
CA ASP A 324 7.19 -16.23 12.52
C ASP A 324 7.65 -15.42 11.30
N ARG A 325 8.00 -14.16 11.57
CA ARG A 325 8.42 -13.19 10.55
C ARG A 325 9.78 -13.55 9.94
N LEU A 326 10.65 -14.25 10.68
CA LEU A 326 11.95 -14.67 10.17
C LEU A 326 11.77 -15.75 9.10
N GLU A 327 10.95 -16.76 9.34
CA GLU A 327 10.67 -17.79 8.33
C GLU A 327 9.92 -17.22 7.12
N GLN A 328 9.00 -16.27 7.32
CA GLN A 328 8.38 -15.54 6.21
C GLN A 328 9.41 -14.77 5.37
N PHE A 329 10.35 -14.06 6.01
CA PHE A 329 11.43 -13.36 5.33
C PHE A 329 12.35 -14.32 4.57
N LYS A 330 12.67 -15.47 5.18
CA LYS A 330 13.48 -16.53 4.56
C LYS A 330 12.83 -17.11 3.31
N GLU A 331 11.51 -17.31 3.31
CA GLU A 331 10.76 -17.72 2.10
C GLU A 331 10.77 -16.62 1.03
N LEU A 332 10.59 -15.36 1.43
CA LEU A 332 10.69 -14.23 0.51
C LEU A 332 12.09 -14.12 -0.12
N GLN A 333 13.16 -14.42 0.64
CA GLN A 333 14.54 -14.38 0.13
C GLN A 333 14.81 -15.35 -1.02
N LYS A 334 14.08 -16.47 -1.04
CA LYS A 334 14.16 -17.49 -2.09
C LYS A 334 13.50 -17.03 -3.40
N ALA A 335 12.68 -15.98 -3.39
CA ALA A 335 12.08 -15.47 -4.60
C ALA A 335 13.16 -15.00 -5.60
N GLY A 336 13.03 -15.44 -6.85
CA GLY A 336 13.95 -15.09 -7.93
C GLY A 336 14.00 -13.59 -8.21
N VAL A 337 15.05 -13.16 -8.92
CA VAL A 337 15.23 -11.77 -9.33
C VAL A 337 14.68 -11.55 -10.72
N HIS A 338 13.77 -10.58 -10.85
CA HIS A 338 13.30 -10.11 -12.15
C HIS A 338 14.27 -9.04 -12.67
N HIS A 339 14.92 -9.34 -13.80
CA HIS A 339 15.87 -8.43 -14.42
C HIS A 339 15.21 -7.73 -15.60
N ILE A 340 15.01 -6.41 -15.51
CA ILE A 340 14.49 -5.57 -16.60
C ILE A 340 15.63 -4.66 -17.03
N THR A 341 16.34 -5.07 -18.07
CA THR A 341 17.62 -4.49 -18.49
C THR A 341 17.52 -2.99 -18.81
N GLU A 342 16.41 -2.57 -19.37
CA GLU A 342 16.14 -1.20 -19.83
C GLU A 342 16.15 -0.19 -18.68
N VAL A 343 15.66 -0.57 -17.49
CA VAL A 343 15.56 0.30 -16.31
C VAL A 343 16.59 -0.02 -15.23
N ASP A 344 17.41 -1.06 -15.44
CA ASP A 344 18.31 -1.59 -14.42
C ASP A 344 19.41 -0.59 -14.00
N HIS A 345 19.79 0.32 -14.89
CA HIS A 345 20.70 1.42 -14.57
C HIS A 345 20.10 2.34 -13.49
N ALA A 346 18.79 2.64 -13.54
CA ALA A 346 18.09 3.44 -12.55
C ALA A 346 18.03 2.75 -11.18
N TYR A 347 17.94 1.41 -11.16
CA TYR A 347 18.02 0.61 -9.95
C TYR A 347 19.42 0.63 -9.31
N ARG A 348 20.48 0.58 -10.12
CA ARG A 348 21.86 0.73 -9.62
C ARG A 348 22.13 2.11 -9.03
N ILE A 349 21.69 3.17 -9.72
CA ILE A 349 21.78 4.56 -9.22
C ILE A 349 21.03 4.67 -7.90
N SER A 350 19.83 4.07 -7.80
CA SER A 350 19.03 4.06 -6.57
C SER A 350 19.75 3.35 -5.42
N ALA A 351 20.29 2.15 -5.67
CA ALA A 351 21.03 1.39 -4.68
C ALA A 351 22.29 2.15 -4.20
N ALA A 352 23.02 2.79 -5.12
CA ALA A 352 24.20 3.59 -4.81
C ALA A 352 23.88 4.83 -3.98
N ALA A 353 22.86 5.62 -4.38
CA ALA A 353 22.43 6.80 -3.63
C ALA A 353 21.96 6.43 -2.22
N MET A 354 21.13 5.39 -2.10
CA MET A 354 20.66 4.89 -0.81
C MET A 354 21.83 4.38 0.04
N TYR A 355 22.78 3.66 -0.53
CA TYR A 355 23.98 3.23 0.20
C TYR A 355 24.73 4.42 0.82
N VAL A 356 24.96 5.49 0.04
CA VAL A 356 25.66 6.69 0.55
C VAL A 356 24.89 7.36 1.68
N VAL A 357 23.56 7.46 1.55
CA VAL A 357 22.69 8.04 2.57
C VAL A 357 22.68 7.21 3.85
N PHE A 358 22.42 5.89 3.76
CA PHE A 358 22.34 5.02 4.94
C PHE A 358 23.69 4.86 5.65
N MET A 359 24.82 4.92 4.93
CA MET A 359 26.15 4.92 5.56
C MET A 359 26.45 6.20 6.37
N LYS A 360 25.62 7.24 6.30
CA LYS A 360 25.71 8.40 7.21
C LYS A 360 25.03 8.15 8.57
N HIS A 361 24.22 7.11 8.70
CA HIS A 361 23.51 6.81 9.94
C HIS A 361 24.44 6.15 10.98
N PRO A 362 24.56 6.67 12.22
CA PRO A 362 25.49 6.15 13.23
C PRO A 362 25.31 4.67 13.53
N LEU A 363 24.06 4.21 13.72
CA LEU A 363 23.76 2.79 13.97
C LEU A 363 24.17 1.89 12.78
N VAL A 364 24.02 2.37 11.54
CA VAL A 364 24.39 1.59 10.36
C VAL A 364 25.90 1.44 10.29
N GLN A 365 26.66 2.50 10.58
CA GLN A 365 28.13 2.43 10.66
C GLN A 365 28.62 1.49 11.76
N GLN A 366 27.88 1.39 12.87
CA GLN A 366 28.21 0.47 13.97
C GLN A 366 27.96 -1.00 13.60
N ILE A 367 26.99 -1.29 12.74
CA ILE A 367 26.67 -2.67 12.31
C ILE A 367 27.51 -3.07 11.09
N VAL A 368 27.62 -2.19 10.09
CA VAL A 368 28.27 -2.43 8.79
C VAL A 368 29.72 -1.97 8.82
N LYS A 369 30.61 -2.82 9.35
CA LYS A 369 32.01 -2.47 9.67
C LYS A 369 33.00 -2.82 8.56
N THR A 370 32.86 -4.00 7.95
CA THR A 370 33.84 -4.54 7.00
C THR A 370 33.48 -4.21 5.55
N GLU A 371 34.45 -4.33 4.64
CA GLU A 371 34.21 -4.17 3.21
C GLU A 371 33.22 -5.21 2.67
N ALA A 372 33.38 -6.49 3.05
CA ALA A 372 32.47 -7.55 2.67
C ALA A 372 31.01 -7.30 3.14
N GLN A 373 30.83 -6.68 4.31
CA GLN A 373 29.51 -6.27 4.81
C GLN A 373 28.94 -5.10 4.00
N ARG A 374 29.77 -4.11 3.65
CA ARG A 374 29.37 -2.96 2.82
C ARG A 374 28.96 -3.40 1.41
N GLU A 375 29.72 -4.28 0.79
CA GLU A 375 29.37 -4.86 -0.52
C GLU A 375 28.09 -5.67 -0.44
N PHE A 376 27.97 -6.54 0.57
CA PHE A 376 26.74 -7.30 0.78
C PHE A 376 25.52 -6.39 0.91
N MET A 377 25.60 -5.32 1.70
CA MET A 377 24.51 -4.36 1.84
C MET A 377 24.13 -3.73 0.48
N LEU A 378 25.11 -3.24 -0.28
CA LEU A 378 24.88 -2.61 -1.58
C LEU A 378 24.22 -3.57 -2.59
N HIS A 379 24.78 -4.77 -2.76
CA HIS A 379 24.24 -5.77 -3.68
C HIS A 379 22.86 -6.26 -3.24
N THR A 380 22.61 -6.33 -1.93
CA THR A 380 21.31 -6.72 -1.40
C THR A 380 20.26 -5.63 -1.59
N PHE A 381 20.61 -4.34 -1.42
CA PHE A 381 19.74 -3.23 -1.79
C PHE A 381 19.31 -3.34 -3.26
N LEU A 382 20.27 -3.56 -4.17
CA LEU A 382 19.98 -3.73 -5.58
C LEU A 382 19.11 -4.96 -5.87
N LYS A 383 19.39 -6.11 -5.24
CA LYS A 383 18.57 -7.32 -5.35
C LYS A 383 17.11 -7.02 -5.02
N TYR A 384 16.86 -6.36 -3.89
CA TYR A 384 15.51 -6.05 -3.42
C TYR A 384 14.81 -4.97 -4.26
N ILE A 385 15.55 -3.98 -4.75
CA ILE A 385 15.01 -3.01 -5.71
C ILE A 385 14.58 -3.73 -7.00
N ARG A 386 15.39 -4.64 -7.55
CA ARG A 386 15.01 -5.43 -8.73
C ARG A 386 13.80 -6.33 -8.48
N ASN A 387 13.72 -6.95 -7.31
CA ASN A 387 12.61 -7.83 -6.95
C ASN A 387 11.29 -7.07 -6.74
N SER A 388 11.35 -5.76 -6.53
CA SER A 388 10.18 -4.96 -6.20
C SER A 388 9.07 -5.06 -7.24
N ILE A 389 9.40 -5.08 -8.53
CA ILE A 389 8.37 -5.10 -9.57
C ILE A 389 7.53 -6.39 -9.59
N ALA A 390 8.07 -7.49 -9.06
CA ALA A 390 7.39 -8.78 -9.01
C ALA A 390 6.85 -9.13 -7.62
N SER A 391 7.28 -8.40 -6.59
CA SER A 391 6.93 -8.69 -5.20
C SER A 391 6.17 -7.56 -4.52
N MET A 392 6.13 -6.36 -5.09
CA MET A 392 5.33 -5.26 -4.58
C MET A 392 4.08 -5.04 -5.40
N LEU A 393 3.02 -4.66 -4.70
CA LEU A 393 1.79 -4.23 -5.30
C LEU A 393 1.61 -2.74 -5.03
N ASP A 394 1.46 -2.00 -6.13
CA ASP A 394 1.25 -0.57 -6.13
C ASP A 394 -0.23 -0.25 -6.28
N TRP A 395 -0.70 0.69 -5.46
CA TRP A 395 -2.01 1.28 -5.56
C TRP A 395 -1.88 2.79 -5.70
N ARG A 396 -2.62 3.39 -6.65
CA ARG A 396 -2.67 4.84 -6.81
C ARG A 396 -3.99 5.38 -6.29
N GLU A 397 -3.91 6.19 -5.23
CA GLU A 397 -5.11 6.80 -4.65
C GLU A 397 -5.75 7.80 -5.62
N GLY A 398 -7.07 7.82 -5.75
CA GLY A 398 -7.74 8.81 -6.62
C GLY A 398 -7.51 8.62 -8.12
N GLY A 399 -6.93 7.49 -8.55
CA GLY A 399 -6.73 7.14 -9.95
C GLY A 399 -5.29 7.30 -10.44
N ILE A 400 -5.09 7.23 -11.76
CA ILE A 400 -3.75 7.12 -12.41
C ILE A 400 -2.80 8.25 -12.01
N ALA A 401 -3.32 9.46 -11.76
CA ALA A 401 -2.53 10.64 -11.45
C ALA A 401 -2.31 10.87 -9.94
N GLY A 402 -2.86 10.03 -9.08
CA GLY A 402 -2.69 10.20 -7.65
C GLY A 402 -1.53 9.39 -7.06
N PRO A 403 -1.28 9.57 -5.76
CA PRO A 403 -0.06 9.14 -5.13
C PRO A 403 -0.01 7.62 -5.01
N THR A 404 1.18 7.06 -5.24
CA THR A 404 1.42 5.62 -5.13
C THR A 404 1.64 5.22 -3.67
N VAL A 405 0.97 4.16 -3.26
CA VAL A 405 1.20 3.40 -2.04
C VAL A 405 1.66 2.00 -2.46
N SER A 406 2.78 1.55 -1.91
CA SER A 406 3.31 0.22 -2.23
C SER A 406 3.28 -0.68 -1.01
N MET A 407 2.91 -1.94 -1.22
CA MET A 407 2.94 -2.96 -0.20
C MET A 407 3.59 -4.24 -0.71
N LEU A 408 4.18 -5.00 0.21
CA LEU A 408 4.81 -6.29 -0.04
C LEU A 408 3.99 -7.37 0.71
N PRO A 409 2.95 -7.94 0.07
CA PRO A 409 2.27 -9.13 0.57
C PRO A 409 3.09 -10.38 0.30
N LEU A 410 2.97 -11.38 1.16
CA LEU A 410 3.62 -12.68 1.00
C LEU A 410 2.85 -13.59 0.04
N LEU A 411 1.51 -13.62 0.13
CA LEU A 411 0.65 -14.50 -0.68
C LEU A 411 0.06 -13.77 -1.89
N GLY A 412 -0.33 -12.51 -1.75
CA GLY A 412 -0.98 -11.74 -2.82
C GLY A 412 -0.15 -11.63 -4.11
N THR A 413 1.18 -11.66 -3.99
CA THR A 413 2.13 -11.64 -5.12
C THR A 413 2.12 -12.92 -5.96
N LEU A 414 1.48 -13.99 -5.48
CA LEU A 414 1.30 -15.26 -6.21
C LEU A 414 0.06 -15.25 -7.12
N CYS A 415 -0.73 -14.16 -7.13
CA CYS A 415 -1.93 -14.05 -7.93
C CYS A 415 -1.60 -13.57 -9.35
N ASN A 416 -1.22 -14.49 -10.23
CA ASN A 416 -0.85 -14.17 -11.61
C ASN A 416 -1.93 -13.42 -12.41
N HIS A 417 -1.49 -12.79 -13.48
CA HIS A 417 -2.35 -12.08 -14.43
C HIS A 417 -3.08 -13.02 -15.40
N SER A 418 -4.34 -12.67 -15.72
CA SER A 418 -5.06 -13.09 -16.92
C SER A 418 -5.89 -11.92 -17.46
N CYS A 419 -6.02 -11.80 -18.79
CA CYS A 419 -6.99 -10.88 -19.41
C CYS A 419 -8.43 -11.42 -19.34
N ASP A 420 -8.61 -12.70 -18.98
CA ASP A 420 -9.88 -13.28 -18.53
C ASP A 420 -9.72 -13.74 -17.07
N PRO A 421 -9.70 -12.81 -16.10
CA PRO A 421 -9.47 -13.15 -14.69
C PRO A 421 -10.68 -13.87 -14.08
N ASN A 422 -10.40 -14.69 -13.06
CA ASN A 422 -11.43 -15.35 -12.24
C ASN A 422 -11.53 -14.79 -10.81
N ALA A 423 -10.59 -13.94 -10.42
CA ALA A 423 -10.62 -13.16 -9.20
C ALA A 423 -10.33 -11.67 -9.46
N VAL A 424 -10.68 -10.83 -8.48
CA VAL A 424 -10.31 -9.42 -8.42
C VAL A 424 -9.66 -9.14 -7.08
N PHE A 425 -8.58 -8.38 -7.09
CA PHE A 425 -8.00 -7.87 -5.86
C PHE A 425 -8.40 -6.42 -5.58
N GLY A 426 -8.46 -6.08 -4.30
CA GLY A 426 -8.50 -4.73 -3.79
C GLY A 426 -7.31 -4.51 -2.86
N ILE A 427 -6.64 -3.36 -3.02
CA ILE A 427 -5.61 -2.91 -2.10
C ILE A 427 -6.13 -1.65 -1.45
N HIS A 428 -6.37 -1.70 -0.16
CA HIS A 428 -6.72 -0.53 0.60
C HIS A 428 -6.19 -0.68 2.03
N SER A 429 -5.85 0.46 2.64
CA SER A 429 -5.40 0.56 4.03
C SER A 429 -4.41 -0.51 4.53
N GLY A 430 -3.41 -0.84 3.70
CA GLY A 430 -2.36 -1.81 4.04
C GLY A 430 -2.75 -3.28 3.92
N ARG A 431 -3.89 -3.56 3.31
CA ARG A 431 -4.46 -4.89 3.13
C ARG A 431 -4.60 -5.24 1.65
N PHE A 432 -4.36 -6.50 1.35
CA PHE A 432 -4.65 -7.11 0.05
C PHE A 432 -5.80 -8.09 0.23
N LYS A 433 -6.93 -7.80 -0.42
CA LYS A 433 -8.08 -8.71 -0.49
C LYS A 433 -8.20 -9.29 -1.89
N LEU A 434 -8.44 -10.59 -2.01
CA LEU A 434 -8.74 -11.27 -3.28
C LEU A 434 -10.13 -11.90 -3.19
N ALA A 435 -10.99 -11.61 -4.15
CA ALA A 435 -12.32 -12.18 -4.20
C ALA A 435 -12.67 -12.71 -5.58
N VAL A 436 -13.49 -13.76 -5.60
CA VAL A 436 -13.84 -14.52 -6.79
C VAL A 436 -14.90 -13.77 -7.60
N ILE A 437 -14.60 -13.44 -8.85
CA ILE A 437 -15.50 -12.70 -9.74
C ILE A 437 -16.30 -13.60 -10.69
N ARG A 438 -15.88 -14.85 -10.86
CA ARG A 438 -16.63 -15.93 -11.54
C ARG A 438 -16.22 -17.27 -10.93
N PRO A 439 -17.07 -18.31 -10.98
CA PRO A 439 -16.74 -19.60 -10.39
C PRO A 439 -15.35 -20.11 -10.82
N ILE A 440 -14.60 -20.63 -9.86
CA ILE A 440 -13.28 -21.25 -10.05
C ILE A 440 -13.45 -22.74 -9.83
N ARG A 441 -13.00 -23.56 -10.78
CA ARG A 441 -13.05 -25.02 -10.66
C ARG A 441 -11.80 -25.58 -10.01
N GLN A 442 -11.92 -26.73 -9.38
CA GLN A 442 -10.78 -27.51 -8.92
C GLN A 442 -9.74 -27.68 -10.05
N GLY A 443 -8.47 -27.41 -9.74
CA GLY A 443 -7.33 -27.47 -10.65
C GLY A 443 -7.04 -26.17 -11.39
N GLU A 444 -7.98 -25.22 -11.44
CA GLU A 444 -7.78 -23.94 -12.11
C GLU A 444 -6.78 -23.04 -11.37
N GLN A 445 -6.02 -22.27 -12.15
CA GLN A 445 -5.19 -21.20 -11.64
C GLN A 445 -6.08 -20.04 -11.18
N ILE A 446 -5.74 -19.45 -10.04
CA ILE A 446 -6.40 -18.24 -9.54
C ILE A 446 -5.67 -17.04 -10.13
N THR A 447 -6.39 -16.19 -10.85
CA THR A 447 -5.81 -15.06 -11.59
C THR A 447 -6.65 -13.79 -11.44
N SER A 448 -5.95 -12.66 -11.42
CA SER A 448 -6.55 -11.32 -11.48
C SER A 448 -6.08 -10.59 -12.75
N SER A 449 -6.57 -9.39 -13.03
CA SER A 449 -6.01 -8.56 -14.09
C SER A 449 -5.06 -7.49 -13.53
N TYR A 450 -3.87 -7.35 -14.10
CA TYR A 450 -2.91 -6.27 -13.81
C TYR A 450 -3.13 -5.06 -14.74
N GLY A 451 -3.93 -5.24 -15.78
CA GLY A 451 -4.18 -4.26 -16.83
C GLY A 451 -5.53 -4.50 -17.51
N PRO A 452 -5.59 -4.53 -18.85
CA PRO A 452 -6.84 -4.70 -19.55
C PRO A 452 -7.42 -6.11 -19.34
N THR A 453 -8.74 -6.17 -19.42
CA THR A 453 -9.49 -7.43 -19.53
C THR A 453 -10.07 -7.52 -20.93
N TRP A 454 -10.52 -8.70 -21.37
CA TRP A 454 -11.17 -8.80 -22.69
C TRP A 454 -12.45 -7.95 -22.78
N TRP A 455 -13.09 -7.64 -21.65
CA TRP A 455 -14.29 -6.80 -21.57
C TRP A 455 -14.00 -5.31 -21.35
N GLU A 456 -12.75 -4.94 -21.07
CA GLU A 456 -12.26 -3.57 -20.99
C GLU A 456 -10.88 -3.49 -21.66
N PRO A 457 -10.82 -3.64 -23.00
CA PRO A 457 -9.55 -3.66 -23.72
C PRO A 457 -8.91 -2.27 -23.69
N ASN A 458 -7.58 -2.26 -23.56
CA ASN A 458 -6.76 -1.06 -23.70
C ASN A 458 -5.59 -1.38 -24.65
N PRO A 459 -5.68 -1.01 -25.94
CA PRO A 459 -4.63 -1.28 -26.93
C PRO A 459 -3.30 -0.63 -26.59
N ASP A 460 -3.32 0.47 -25.82
CA ASP A 460 -2.12 1.24 -25.47
C ASP A 460 -1.42 0.70 -24.21
N TYR A 461 -1.97 -0.35 -23.57
CA TYR A 461 -1.37 -0.92 -22.38
C TYR A 461 -0.19 -1.84 -22.73
N ASP A 462 1.02 -1.40 -22.43
CA ASP A 462 2.24 -2.18 -22.55
C ASP A 462 2.60 -2.84 -21.21
N CYS A 463 2.62 -4.17 -21.18
CA CYS A 463 3.06 -4.93 -20.02
C CYS A 463 4.58 -5.04 -20.01
N THR A 464 5.19 -5.06 -18.82
CA THR A 464 6.61 -5.41 -18.65
C THR A 464 6.94 -6.88 -18.97
N TYR A 465 5.94 -7.68 -19.35
CA TYR A 465 6.07 -9.07 -19.76
C TYR A 465 5.05 -9.43 -20.85
N LYS A 466 5.35 -10.43 -21.67
CA LYS A 466 4.42 -10.94 -22.70
C LYS A 466 3.36 -11.83 -22.06
N CYS A 467 2.11 -11.38 -22.02
CA CYS A 467 0.99 -12.16 -21.50
C CYS A 467 0.72 -13.41 -22.36
N ARG A 468 0.53 -14.56 -21.69
CA ARG A 468 0.24 -15.87 -22.30
C ARG A 468 -1.08 -16.47 -21.81
N CYS A 469 -1.98 -15.64 -21.29
CA CYS A 469 -3.31 -16.11 -20.89
C CYS A 469 -4.12 -16.60 -22.12
N PRO A 470 -5.22 -17.36 -21.91
CA PRO A 470 -6.05 -17.83 -23.02
C PRO A 470 -6.41 -16.71 -24.00
N VAL A 471 -6.84 -15.54 -23.50
CA VAL A 471 -7.21 -14.38 -24.34
C VAL A 471 -6.09 -14.01 -25.31
N CYS A 472 -4.88 -13.77 -24.80
CA CYS A 472 -3.73 -13.37 -25.62
C CYS A 472 -3.26 -14.49 -26.56
N LYS A 473 -3.40 -15.77 -26.17
CA LYS A 473 -3.07 -16.92 -27.02
C LYS A 473 -4.00 -17.06 -28.22
N HIS A 474 -5.28 -16.72 -28.09
CA HIS A 474 -6.27 -16.84 -29.17
C HIS A 474 -6.70 -15.49 -29.76
N GLY A 475 -5.75 -14.57 -29.93
CA GLY A 475 -5.95 -13.37 -30.74
C GLY A 475 -5.96 -12.04 -29.99
N GLY A 476 -5.87 -12.05 -28.66
CA GLY A 476 -5.77 -10.83 -27.85
C GLY A 476 -6.96 -9.89 -28.10
N ALA A 477 -6.70 -8.75 -28.77
CA ALA A 477 -7.75 -7.81 -29.19
C ALA A 477 -8.80 -8.45 -30.13
N ASN A 478 -8.45 -9.52 -30.83
CA ASN A 478 -9.32 -10.28 -31.74
C ASN A 478 -9.92 -11.54 -31.08
N TRP A 479 -9.92 -11.62 -29.74
CA TRP A 479 -10.48 -12.74 -29.00
C TRP A 479 -11.94 -12.98 -29.38
N LYS A 480 -12.26 -14.22 -29.79
CA LYS A 480 -13.61 -14.58 -30.20
C LYS A 480 -14.49 -14.85 -28.97
N LEU A 481 -15.53 -14.03 -28.84
CA LEU A 481 -16.59 -14.25 -27.87
C LEU A 481 -17.46 -15.44 -28.28
N ASN A 482 -18.08 -16.07 -27.29
CA ASN A 482 -19.11 -17.08 -27.51
C ASN A 482 -20.36 -16.40 -28.08
N GLU A 483 -20.81 -16.87 -29.25
CA GLU A 483 -22.02 -16.40 -29.93
C GLU A 483 -23.31 -17.02 -29.36
N GLN A 484 -23.21 -17.88 -28.34
CA GLN A 484 -24.39 -18.45 -27.69
C GLN A 484 -25.31 -17.37 -27.13
N GLU A 485 -26.57 -17.43 -27.54
CA GLU A 485 -27.62 -16.58 -26.98
C GLU A 485 -27.85 -16.88 -25.50
N LEU A 486 -28.03 -15.82 -24.73
CA LEU A 486 -28.42 -15.94 -23.33
C LEU A 486 -29.87 -16.45 -23.23
N PRO A 487 -30.17 -17.37 -22.30
CA PRO A 487 -31.54 -17.79 -22.03
C PRO A 487 -32.44 -16.59 -21.71
N THR A 488 -33.72 -16.63 -22.10
CA THR A 488 -34.68 -15.53 -21.86
C THR A 488 -34.72 -15.09 -20.39
N ALA A 489 -34.56 -16.03 -19.44
CA ALA A 489 -34.46 -15.72 -18.02
C ALA A 489 -33.23 -14.87 -17.67
N ALA A 490 -32.07 -15.15 -18.27
CA ALA A 490 -30.86 -14.35 -18.08
C ALA A 490 -31.04 -12.93 -18.61
N VAL A 491 -31.65 -12.76 -19.79
CA VAL A 491 -31.95 -11.43 -20.35
C VAL A 491 -32.88 -10.61 -19.43
N LYS A 492 -33.88 -11.25 -18.81
CA LYS A 492 -34.75 -10.60 -17.81
C LYS A 492 -33.95 -10.16 -16.57
N HIS A 493 -33.13 -11.03 -15.99
CA HIS A 493 -32.31 -10.68 -14.82
C HIS A 493 -31.34 -9.55 -15.12
N LEU A 494 -30.68 -9.59 -16.28
CA LEU A 494 -29.79 -8.53 -16.74
C LEU A 494 -30.51 -7.19 -16.84
N THR A 495 -31.72 -7.18 -17.39
CA THR A 495 -32.53 -5.96 -17.53
C THR A 495 -32.81 -5.32 -16.18
N VAL A 496 -33.07 -6.13 -15.15
CA VAL A 496 -33.27 -5.65 -13.77
C VAL A 496 -31.98 -5.05 -13.21
N ILE A 497 -30.85 -5.74 -13.36
CA ILE A 497 -29.54 -5.25 -12.90
C ILE A 497 -29.21 -3.92 -13.59
N ARG A 498 -29.37 -3.83 -14.92
CA ARG A 498 -29.10 -2.62 -15.69
C ARG A 498 -29.96 -1.44 -15.23
N LYS A 499 -31.27 -1.64 -15.07
CA LYS A 499 -32.16 -0.58 -14.55
C LYS A 499 -31.75 -0.12 -13.16
N GLY A 500 -31.29 -1.06 -12.31
CA GLY A 500 -30.77 -0.72 -10.99
C GLY A 500 -29.46 0.06 -11.03
N LEU A 501 -28.58 -0.22 -12.00
CA LEU A 501 -27.34 0.54 -12.23
C LEU A 501 -27.61 1.97 -12.73
N GLU A 502 -28.65 2.16 -13.52
CA GLU A 502 -29.05 3.46 -14.08
C GLU A 502 -29.86 4.33 -13.11
N ALA A 503 -30.36 3.75 -12.01
CA ALA A 503 -31.16 4.47 -11.03
C ALA A 503 -30.29 5.45 -10.21
N GLU A 504 -30.62 6.74 -10.27
CA GLU A 504 -29.90 7.79 -9.52
C GLU A 504 -30.15 7.72 -8.01
N THR A 505 -31.32 7.23 -7.58
CA THR A 505 -31.71 7.09 -6.17
C THR A 505 -32.58 5.85 -5.96
N GLY A 506 -32.68 5.38 -4.71
CA GLY A 506 -33.66 4.34 -4.31
C GLY A 506 -33.22 2.89 -4.46
N VAL A 507 -32.11 2.59 -5.14
CA VAL A 507 -31.57 1.21 -5.24
C VAL A 507 -30.39 1.02 -4.31
N ASN A 508 -30.51 0.06 -3.39
CA ASN A 508 -29.44 -0.30 -2.47
C ASN A 508 -28.30 -0.98 -3.25
N LYS A 509 -27.09 -0.43 -3.14
CA LYS A 509 -25.88 -0.99 -3.77
C LYS A 509 -25.54 -2.40 -3.29
N ALA A 510 -25.92 -2.75 -2.05
CA ALA A 510 -25.81 -4.10 -1.52
C ALA A 510 -26.65 -5.10 -2.32
N ASP A 511 -27.89 -4.72 -2.64
CA ASP A 511 -28.81 -5.58 -3.38
C ASP A 511 -28.36 -5.74 -4.83
N LEU A 512 -27.83 -4.68 -5.44
CA LEU A 512 -27.22 -4.77 -6.78
C LEU A 512 -26.01 -5.71 -6.81
N LEU A 513 -25.14 -5.65 -5.80
CA LEU A 513 -24.01 -6.56 -5.67
C LEU A 513 -24.51 -8.01 -5.57
N ASN A 514 -25.51 -8.27 -4.72
CA ASN A 514 -26.10 -9.60 -4.55
C ASN A 514 -26.77 -10.12 -5.82
N MET A 515 -27.53 -9.29 -6.53
CA MET A 515 -28.17 -9.65 -7.80
C MET A 515 -27.12 -9.98 -8.88
N ALA A 516 -26.06 -9.17 -8.98
CA ALA A 516 -24.97 -9.41 -9.91
C ALA A 516 -24.21 -10.71 -9.57
N GLN A 517 -23.93 -10.97 -8.30
CA GLN A 517 -23.33 -12.23 -7.84
C GLN A 517 -24.18 -13.44 -8.22
N GLN A 518 -25.48 -13.40 -7.97
CA GLN A 518 -26.40 -14.50 -8.32
C GLN A 518 -26.46 -14.72 -9.82
N PHE A 519 -26.49 -13.65 -10.61
CA PHE A 519 -26.45 -13.72 -12.07
C PHE A 519 -25.16 -14.42 -12.55
N VAL A 520 -24.01 -13.98 -12.04
CA VAL A 520 -22.71 -14.53 -12.42
C VAL A 520 -22.61 -16.02 -12.09
N ASN A 521 -23.02 -16.42 -10.88
CA ASN A 521 -23.00 -17.84 -10.50
C ASN A 521 -23.96 -18.69 -11.36
N ARG A 522 -25.16 -18.19 -11.65
CA ARG A 522 -26.19 -18.93 -12.38
C ARG A 522 -25.88 -19.12 -13.87
N TYR A 523 -25.20 -18.15 -14.48
CA TYR A 523 -24.99 -18.10 -15.93
C TYR A 523 -23.51 -18.13 -16.33
N ALA A 524 -22.62 -18.60 -15.45
CA ALA A 524 -21.16 -18.59 -15.64
C ALA A 524 -20.68 -19.23 -16.97
N GLN A 525 -21.41 -20.23 -17.48
CA GLN A 525 -21.12 -20.86 -18.77
C GLN A 525 -21.22 -19.90 -19.96
N TYR A 526 -21.94 -18.78 -19.81
CA TYR A 526 -22.11 -17.75 -20.83
C TYR A 526 -21.16 -16.55 -20.65
N HIS A 527 -20.15 -16.65 -19.77
CA HIS A 527 -19.33 -15.50 -19.41
C HIS A 527 -18.58 -14.86 -20.59
N LEU A 528 -18.20 -15.66 -21.59
CA LEU A 528 -17.54 -15.19 -22.81
C LEU A 528 -18.50 -14.54 -23.81
N SER A 529 -19.63 -13.96 -23.37
CA SER A 529 -20.54 -13.21 -24.25
C SER A 529 -20.48 -11.71 -23.99
N TYR A 530 -20.67 -10.91 -25.03
CA TYR A 530 -20.65 -9.44 -24.92
C TYR A 530 -21.67 -8.94 -23.89
N VAL A 531 -22.83 -9.58 -23.83
CA VAL A 531 -23.92 -9.19 -22.94
C VAL A 531 -23.56 -9.51 -21.46
N PHE A 532 -22.88 -10.61 -21.19
CA PHE A 532 -22.44 -10.97 -19.84
C PHE A 532 -21.33 -10.03 -19.32
N SER A 533 -20.51 -9.50 -20.24
CA SER A 533 -19.39 -8.62 -19.92
C SER A 533 -19.79 -7.37 -19.12
N ALA A 534 -20.97 -6.79 -19.42
CA ALA A 534 -21.50 -5.64 -18.71
C ALA A 534 -21.79 -5.94 -17.23
N VAL A 535 -22.28 -7.14 -16.93
CA VAL A 535 -22.52 -7.57 -15.54
C VAL A 535 -21.21 -7.82 -14.83
N LEU A 536 -20.24 -8.48 -15.46
CA LEU A 536 -18.92 -8.69 -14.87
C LEU A 536 -18.23 -7.37 -14.53
N LYS A 537 -18.28 -6.39 -15.43
CA LYS A 537 -17.73 -5.06 -15.21
C LYS A 537 -18.37 -4.37 -13.99
N ALA A 538 -19.70 -4.35 -13.92
CA ALA A 538 -20.42 -3.77 -12.79
C ALA A 538 -20.16 -4.53 -11.48
N TYR A 539 -20.19 -5.87 -11.53
CA TYR A 539 -19.96 -6.75 -10.39
C TYR A 539 -18.57 -6.55 -9.80
N ARG A 540 -17.53 -6.56 -10.65
CA ARG A 540 -16.15 -6.25 -10.28
C ARG A 540 -16.03 -4.91 -9.57
N LEU A 541 -16.64 -3.85 -10.13
CA LEU A 541 -16.61 -2.51 -9.54
C LEU A 541 -17.27 -2.49 -8.15
N PHE A 542 -18.43 -3.12 -8.01
CA PHE A 542 -19.11 -3.20 -6.71
C PHE A 542 -18.32 -3.98 -5.67
N MET A 543 -17.63 -5.06 -6.05
CA MET A 543 -16.75 -5.79 -5.15
C MET A 543 -15.59 -4.92 -4.65
N ILE A 544 -14.93 -4.16 -5.53
CA ILE A 544 -13.84 -3.24 -5.15
C ILE A 544 -14.36 -2.16 -4.19
N VAL A 545 -15.49 -1.52 -4.52
CA VAL A 545 -16.13 -0.52 -3.64
C VAL A 545 -16.50 -1.14 -2.29
N GLY A 546 -16.94 -2.40 -2.30
CA GLY A 546 -17.25 -3.15 -1.09
C GLY A 546 -16.05 -3.38 -0.19
N MET A 547 -14.91 -3.80 -0.76
CA MET A 547 -13.67 -3.99 -0.02
C MET A 547 -13.23 -2.68 0.65
N PHE A 548 -13.26 -1.57 -0.09
CA PHE A 548 -12.97 -0.23 0.44
C PHE A 548 -13.90 0.14 1.60
N ARG A 549 -15.21 -0.06 1.46
CA ARG A 549 -16.20 0.25 2.50
C ARG A 549 -16.02 -0.61 3.75
N ALA A 550 -15.77 -1.91 3.58
CA ALA A 550 -15.56 -2.84 4.69
C ALA A 550 -14.36 -2.39 5.54
N GLU A 551 -13.27 -2.01 4.89
CA GLU A 551 -12.08 -1.51 5.57
C GLU A 551 -12.32 -0.17 6.26
N ARG A 552 -12.97 0.80 5.60
CA ARG A 552 -13.41 2.07 6.19
C ARG A 552 -14.22 1.86 7.47
N ASN A 553 -15.15 0.91 7.46
CA ASN A 553 -15.95 0.55 8.63
C ASN A 553 -15.09 -0.08 9.75
N GLN A 554 -14.12 -0.92 9.39
CA GLN A 554 -13.16 -1.45 10.36
C GLN A 554 -12.32 -0.33 10.99
N GLU A 555 -11.94 0.72 10.25
CA GLU A 555 -11.24 1.87 10.82
C GLU A 555 -12.09 2.63 11.82
N ARG A 556 -13.38 2.86 11.52
CA ARG A 556 -14.31 3.48 12.48
C ARG A 556 -14.46 2.65 13.75
N ALA A 557 -14.63 1.34 13.60
CA ALA A 557 -14.75 0.43 14.73
C ALA A 557 -13.50 0.48 15.62
N GLN A 558 -12.30 0.53 15.02
CA GLN A 558 -11.05 0.69 15.77
C GLN A 558 -10.94 2.06 16.46
N ALA A 559 -11.36 3.14 15.78
CA ALA A 559 -11.39 4.47 16.38
C ALA A 559 -12.32 4.52 17.60
N MET A 560 -13.46 3.84 17.54
CA MET A 560 -14.41 3.73 18.66
C MET A 560 -13.88 2.85 19.79
N ALA A 561 -13.32 1.67 19.48
CA ALA A 561 -12.73 0.79 20.50
C ALA A 561 -11.60 1.49 21.27
N ALA A 562 -10.75 2.25 20.59
CA ALA A 562 -9.71 3.04 21.24
C ALA A 562 -10.24 4.16 22.15
N LEU A 563 -11.47 4.63 21.94
CA LEU A 563 -12.11 5.59 22.86
C LEU A 563 -12.62 4.89 24.12
N GLU A 564 -13.15 3.67 24.00
CA GLU A 564 -13.69 2.88 25.11
C GLU A 564 -12.58 2.37 26.05
N GLU A 565 -11.40 2.02 25.53
CA GLU A 565 -10.24 1.61 26.34
C GLU A 565 -9.62 2.76 27.16
N ASN A 566 -10.01 4.02 26.90
CA ASN A 566 -9.54 5.22 27.61
C ASN A 566 -10.59 5.85 28.54
N VAL A 567 -11.72 5.17 28.77
CA VAL A 567 -12.74 5.49 29.79
C VAL A 567 -12.57 4.54 30.96
#